data_AF-A0A929F828-F1
#
_entry.id   AF-A0A929F828-F1
#
_cell.length_a   1.000
_cell.length_b   1.000
_cell.length_c   1.000
_cell.angle_alpha   90.00
_cell.angle_beta   90.00
_cell.angle_gamma   90.00
#
_symmetry.space_group_name_H-M   'P 1'
#
loop_
_entity.id
_entity.type
_entity.pdbx_description
1 polymer ?
#
loop_
_entity_poly.entity_id
_entity_poly.type
_entity_poly.pdbx_seq_one_letter_code
_entity_poly.pdbx_strand_id
1 'polypeptide(L)'
;MSNQDKAEAPAADENKLIAERRAKLASIRAKHNPFPNDFRRTAMADELQAEYGECSKEELEAASKPFSVCGRLIRNRGAFLLIQDGSDQIQLYICL
;
A
#
# COMPACT_ATOMS: atom_id res chain seq x y z
N MET A 1 -25.10 -13.71 -37.36
CA MET A 1 -24.40 -12.59 -36.72
C MET A 1 -25.35 -11.97 -35.72
N SER A 2 -25.06 -12.03 -34.42
CA SER A 2 -25.63 -11.16 -33.37
C SER A 2 -24.94 -11.50 -32.05
N ASN A 3 -23.72 -11.00 -31.85
CA ASN A 3 -23.20 -10.83 -30.49
C ASN A 3 -23.80 -9.52 -29.97
N GLN A 4 -24.74 -9.61 -29.03
CA GLN A 4 -25.10 -8.48 -28.17
C GLN A 4 -24.11 -8.48 -27.01
N ASP A 5 -23.00 -7.76 -27.16
CA ASP A 5 -22.19 -7.34 -26.01
C ASP A 5 -22.93 -6.19 -25.31
N LYS A 6 -23.56 -6.53 -24.18
CA LYS A 6 -24.27 -5.60 -23.31
C LYS A 6 -23.22 -4.82 -22.48
N ALA A 7 -22.78 -3.68 -22.99
CA ALA A 7 -21.91 -2.74 -22.28
C ALA A 7 -22.71 -1.97 -21.22
N GLU A 8 -22.86 -2.55 -20.02
CA GLU A 8 -23.60 -1.93 -18.92
C GLU A 8 -22.86 -2.19 -17.58
N ALA A 9 -21.61 -1.73 -17.43
CA ALA A 9 -20.85 -1.96 -16.18
C ALA A 9 -19.65 -1.00 -15.88
N PRO A 10 -19.86 0.32 -15.72
CA PRO A 10 -18.91 1.12 -14.89
C PRO A 10 -19.55 1.72 -13.64
N ALA A 11 -20.73 2.34 -13.76
CA ALA A 11 -21.32 3.12 -12.67
C ALA A 11 -21.86 2.26 -11.50
N ALA A 12 -22.34 1.05 -11.77
CA ALA A 12 -22.87 0.17 -10.73
C ALA A 12 -21.77 -0.40 -9.82
N ASP A 13 -20.60 -0.70 -10.38
CA ASP A 13 -19.47 -1.26 -9.63
C ASP A 13 -18.71 -0.20 -8.82
N GLU A 14 -18.62 1.04 -9.32
CA GLU A 14 -18.11 2.17 -8.53
C GLU A 14 -18.94 2.38 -7.25
N ASN A 15 -20.27 2.32 -7.36
CA ASN A 15 -21.17 2.43 -6.22
C ASN A 15 -20.96 1.31 -5.19
N LYS A 16 -20.71 0.07 -5.63
CA LYS A 16 -20.38 -1.05 -4.73
C LYS A 16 -19.05 -0.81 -4.00
N LEU A 17 -18.00 -0.38 -4.71
CA LEU A 17 -16.69 -0.10 -4.11
C LEU A 17 -16.76 1.03 -3.08
N ILE A 18 -17.54 2.09 -3.35
CA ILE A 18 -17.76 3.18 -2.41
C ILE A 18 -18.50 2.67 -1.17
N ALA A 19 -19.54 1.85 -1.35
CA ALA A 19 -20.29 1.27 -0.23
C ALA A 19 -19.40 0.40 0.67
N GLU A 20 -18.55 -0.45 0.10
CA GLU A 20 -17.60 -1.26 0.85
C GLU A 20 -16.59 -0.42 1.65
N ARG A 21 -16.04 0.63 1.04
CA ARG A 21 -15.11 1.56 1.73
C ARG A 21 -15.78 2.25 2.91
N ARG A 22 -17.04 2.68 2.75
CA ARG A 22 -17.83 3.29 3.83
C ARG A 22 -18.13 2.29 4.95
N ALA A 23 -18.50 1.06 4.61
CA ALA A 23 -18.74 0.01 5.58
C ALA A 23 -17.47 -0.31 6.40
N LYS A 24 -16.31 -0.42 5.74
CA LYS A 24 -15.01 -0.59 6.42
C LYS A 24 -14.69 0.59 7.35
N LEU A 25 -14.90 1.82 6.89
CA LEU A 25 -14.70 3.01 7.71
C LEU A 25 -15.63 3.05 8.93
N ALA A 26 -16.89 2.65 8.79
CA ALA A 26 -17.85 2.58 9.90
C ALA A 26 -17.40 1.57 10.96
N SER A 27 -16.94 0.38 10.53
CA SER A 27 -16.39 -0.65 11.44
C SER A 27 -15.15 -0.18 12.18
N ILE A 28 -14.29 0.60 11.52
CA ILE A 28 -13.10 1.20 12.14
C ILE A 28 -13.51 2.23 13.20
N ARG A 29 -14.43 3.14 12.86
CA ARG A 29 -14.93 4.17 13.78
C ARG A 29 -15.54 3.61 15.06
N ALA A 30 -16.16 2.43 14.98
CA ALA A 30 -16.74 1.77 16.15
C ALA A 30 -15.69 1.19 17.11
N LYS A 31 -14.48 0.88 16.62
CA LYS A 31 -13.42 0.23 17.40
C LYS A 31 -12.34 1.20 17.89
N HIS A 32 -11.95 2.17 17.07
CA HIS A 32 -10.86 3.09 17.38
C HIS A 32 -10.95 4.40 16.59
N ASN A 33 -10.03 5.34 16.84
CA ASN A 33 -9.90 6.57 16.05
C ASN A 33 -9.63 6.21 14.57
N PRO A 34 -10.51 6.58 13.62
CA PRO A 34 -10.35 6.22 12.21
C PRO A 34 -9.19 6.90 11.50
N PHE A 35 -8.70 8.02 12.03
CA PHE A 35 -7.62 8.80 11.44
C PHE A 35 -6.56 9.09 12.52
N PRO A 36 -5.76 8.09 12.89
CA PRO A 36 -4.66 8.28 13.83
C PRO A 36 -3.53 9.10 13.18
N ASN A 37 -2.80 9.87 13.98
CA ASN A 37 -1.64 10.66 13.57
C ASN A 37 -0.44 10.40 14.49
N ASP A 38 -0.34 9.16 14.96
CA ASP A 38 0.67 8.65 15.89
C ASP A 38 1.87 8.04 15.17
N PHE A 39 1.68 7.50 13.96
CA PHE A 39 2.75 6.89 13.18
C PHE A 39 3.87 7.91 12.88
N ARG A 40 5.12 7.48 13.04
CA ARG A 40 6.32 8.25 12.71
C ARG A 40 7.21 7.40 11.82
N ARG A 41 7.44 7.87 10.59
CA ARG A 41 8.44 7.27 9.71
C ARG A 41 9.86 7.65 10.18
N THR A 42 10.82 6.80 9.87
CA THR A 42 12.25 7.03 10.15
C THR A 42 13.08 7.19 8.88
N ALA A 43 12.54 6.84 7.71
CA ALA A 43 13.22 6.96 6.43
C ALA A 43 12.23 7.25 5.29
N MET A 44 12.74 7.83 4.21
CA MET A 44 12.04 7.97 2.93
C MET A 44 12.43 6.86 1.95
N ALA A 45 11.57 6.60 0.97
CA ALA A 45 11.82 5.60 -0.06
C ALA A 45 13.04 5.95 -0.91
N ASP A 46 13.20 7.20 -1.34
CA ASP A 46 14.34 7.64 -2.15
C ASP A 46 15.68 7.50 -1.42
N GLU A 47 15.72 7.89 -0.14
CA GLU A 47 16.89 7.74 0.73
C GLU A 47 17.31 6.27 0.83
N LEU A 48 16.34 5.37 1.05
CA LEU A 48 16.61 3.93 1.13
C LEU A 48 17.08 3.37 -0.22
N GLN A 49 16.50 3.81 -1.34
CA GLN A 49 16.96 3.37 -2.66
C GLN A 49 18.35 3.90 -2.98
N ALA A 50 18.67 5.14 -2.59
CA ALA A 50 19.98 5.73 -2.83
C ALA A 50 21.08 5.08 -1.97
N GLU A 51 20.79 4.77 -0.70
CA GLU A 51 21.77 4.17 0.21
C GLU A 51 21.93 2.66 0.00
N TYR A 52 20.84 1.94 -0.30
CA TYR A 52 20.80 0.47 -0.31
C TYR A 52 20.46 -0.16 -1.66
N GLY A 53 20.11 0.62 -2.69
CA GLY A 53 19.66 0.09 -3.98
C GLY A 53 20.72 -0.71 -4.74
N GLU A 54 22.00 -0.39 -4.52
CA GLU A 54 23.15 -1.08 -5.12
C GLU A 54 23.81 -2.11 -4.17
N CYS A 55 23.31 -2.24 -2.93
CA CYS A 55 23.86 -3.17 -1.96
C CYS A 55 23.47 -4.62 -2.28
N SER A 56 24.37 -5.55 -1.98
CA SER A 56 24.08 -6.98 -2.11
C SER A 56 23.15 -7.45 -0.98
N LYS A 57 22.54 -8.62 -1.18
CA LYS A 57 21.69 -9.25 -0.16
C LYS A 57 22.46 -9.48 1.14
N GLU A 58 23.71 -9.92 1.04
CA GLU A 58 24.57 -10.22 2.18
C GLU A 58 24.94 -8.93 2.96
N GLU A 59 25.18 -7.83 2.25
CA GLU A 59 25.46 -6.52 2.85
C GLU A 59 24.24 -5.99 3.63
N LEU A 60 23.03 -6.15 3.07
CA LEU A 60 21.78 -5.75 3.73
C LEU A 60 21.49 -6.61 4.96
N GLU A 61 21.72 -7.92 4.87
CA GLU A 61 21.59 -8.83 6.00
C GLU A 61 22.57 -8.49 7.13
N ALA A 62 23.81 -8.15 6.79
CA ALA A 62 24.82 -7.73 7.75
C ALA A 62 24.51 -6.37 8.40
N ALA A 63 23.98 -5.41 7.62
CA ALA A 63 23.61 -4.09 8.13
C ALA A 63 22.44 -4.18 9.13
N SER A 64 21.46 -5.05 8.86
CA SER A 64 20.32 -5.38 9.74
C SER A 64 19.63 -4.15 10.36
N LYS A 65 19.54 -3.05 9.60
CA LYS A 65 19.00 -1.78 10.11
C LYS A 65 17.47 -1.76 10.02
N PRO A 66 16.76 -1.48 11.12
CA PRO A 66 15.32 -1.34 11.10
C PRO A 66 14.91 0.05 10.61
N PHE A 67 13.92 0.11 9.72
CA PHE A 67 13.33 1.35 9.22
C PHE A 67 11.80 1.30 9.29
N SER A 68 11.19 2.47 9.49
CA SER A 68 9.74 2.68 9.40
C SER A 68 9.43 3.59 8.23
N VAL A 69 8.58 3.13 7.31
CA VAL A 69 8.17 3.87 6.11
C VAL A 69 6.65 4.04 6.08
N CYS A 70 6.17 5.11 5.43
CA CYS A 70 4.74 5.32 5.22
C CYS A 70 4.46 5.89 3.84
N GLY A 71 3.33 5.50 3.23
CA GLY A 71 2.94 5.98 1.91
C GLY A 71 1.57 5.49 1.49
N ARG A 72 1.17 5.85 0.28
CA ARG A 72 -0.03 5.34 -0.37
C ARG A 72 0.22 3.93 -0.86
N LEU A 73 -0.68 3.00 -0.55
CA LEU A 73 -0.67 1.67 -1.14
C LEU A 73 -1.06 1.75 -2.62
N ILE A 74 -0.10 1.44 -3.51
CA ILE A 74 -0.29 1.46 -4.97
C ILE A 74 -0.65 0.08 -5.50
N ARG A 75 -0.01 -0.96 -4.96
CA ARG A 75 -0.22 -2.33 -5.42
C ARG A 75 -0.26 -3.31 -4.25
N ASN A 76 -1.17 -4.26 -4.31
CA ASN A 76 -1.28 -5.36 -3.38
C ASN A 76 -1.28 -6.69 -4.16
N ARG A 77 -0.24 -7.51 -3.98
CA ARG A 77 -0.07 -8.83 -4.62
C ARG A 77 0.17 -9.90 -3.55
N GLY A 78 -0.71 -9.96 -2.54
CA GLY A 78 -0.60 -10.95 -1.47
C GLY A 78 0.50 -10.60 -0.48
N ALA A 79 1.57 -11.40 -0.45
CA ALA A 79 2.72 -11.16 0.44
C ALA A 79 3.57 -9.93 0.03
N PHE A 80 3.39 -9.41 -1.19
CA PHE A 80 4.12 -8.24 -1.66
C PHE A 80 3.18 -7.04 -1.82
N LEU A 81 3.57 -5.93 -1.21
CA LEU A 81 2.88 -4.65 -1.31
C LEU A 81 3.83 -3.61 -1.88
N LEU A 82 3.30 -2.68 -2.67
CA LEU A 82 4.06 -1.54 -3.17
C LEU A 82 3.43 -0.29 -2.59
N ILE A 83 4.21 0.45 -1.80
CA ILE A 83 3.80 1.75 -1.30
C ILE A 83 4.57 2.84 -2.04
N GLN A 84 3.92 3.99 -2.22
CA GLN A 84 4.53 5.19 -2.75
C GLN A 84 4.44 6.28 -1.69
N ASP A 85 5.58 6.83 -1.30
CA ASP A 85 5.61 8.01 -0.44
C ASP A 85 5.66 9.30 -1.29
N GLY A 86 6.04 10.43 -0.68
CA GLY A 86 6.15 11.70 -1.39
C GLY A 86 7.35 11.79 -2.34
N SER A 87 8.29 10.86 -2.21
CA SER A 87 9.58 10.82 -2.91
C SER A 87 9.59 9.75 -3.99
N ASP A 88 9.41 8.48 -3.61
CA ASP A 88 9.50 7.33 -4.52
C ASP A 88 8.66 6.13 -4.04
N GLN A 89 8.87 4.96 -4.65
CA GLN A 89 8.19 3.71 -4.36
C GLN A 89 9.12 2.72 -3.65
N ILE A 90 8.56 1.99 -2.68
CA ILE A 90 9.26 0.92 -1.99
C ILE A 90 8.37 -0.32 -1.86
N GLN A 91 8.98 -1.48 -2.09
CA GLN A 91 8.29 -2.77 -1.97
C GLN A 91 8.41 -3.31 -0.55
N LEU A 92 7.28 -3.72 0.01
CA LEU A 92 7.18 -4.38 1.30
C LEU A 92 6.90 -5.87 1.08
N TYR A 93 7.64 -6.70 1.79
CA TYR A 93 7.33 -8.12 1.93
C TYR A 93 6.68 -8.34 3.30
N ILE A 94 5.46 -8.87 3.31
CA ILE A 94 4.72 -9.24 4.51
C ILE A 94 4.58 -10.75 4.54
N CYS A 95 5.25 -11.36 5.52
CA CYS A 95 5.06 -12.75 5.90
C CYS A 95 4.13 -12.78 7.11
N LEU A 96 3.03 -13.52 6.99
CA LEU A 96 2.05 -13.78 8.06
C LEU A 96 2.40 -15.06 8.80
#